data_AF-A0A9P7EW78-F1
#
_entry.id   AF-A0A9P7EW78-F1
#
_cell.length_a   1.000
_cell.length_b   1.000
_cell.length_c   1.000
_cell.angle_alpha   90.00
_cell.angle_beta   90.00
_cell.angle_gamma   90.00
#
_symmetry.space_group_name_H-M   'P 1'
#
loop_
_entity.id
_entity.type
_entity.pdbx_description
1 polymer ?
#
loop_
_entity_poly.entity_id
_entity_poly.type
_entity_poly.pdbx_seq_one_letter_code
_entity_poly.pdbx_strand_id
1 'polypeptide(L)'
;MTNCAVGADGALKDASEIQWFNDADDDTPITPPPAKDSLAVLMQGGRQPASIKGGTRRSSRPFKPSARLRAADNTSPELSSGTRPRKRALSSADDAPIKKVDIRAAPKEDDLDDNLIPPIADGDDSSADDSEYTNNLGNEAEEADDTEEAYQKTKSLGDADRQRLNPDTGTPEDGWWCNICKDAGLPAHQSFFKGSISTRRTHISRNLKCHFPVYKSRCEAQDIALNEHAIPASV
;
A
#
# COMPACT_ATOMS: atom_id res chain seq x y z
N MET A 1 -46.90 -6.62 1.46
CA MET A 1 -45.51 -6.16 1.29
C MET A 1 -45.51 -4.94 0.39
N THR A 2 -45.69 -3.77 0.98
CA THR A 2 -45.56 -2.49 0.29
C THR A 2 -44.08 -2.25 0.01
N ASN A 3 -43.69 -2.12 -1.26
CA ASN A 3 -42.30 -1.82 -1.62
C ASN A 3 -41.92 -0.44 -1.07
N CYS A 4 -40.99 -0.40 -0.12
CA CYS A 4 -40.63 0.82 0.61
C CYS A 4 -40.02 1.91 -0.30
N ALA A 5 -39.39 1.52 -1.41
CA ALA A 5 -38.67 2.41 -2.32
C ALA A 5 -39.39 2.75 -3.63
N VAL A 6 -40.48 2.05 -3.98
CA VAL A 6 -41.16 2.20 -5.28
C VAL A 6 -42.52 2.87 -5.07
N GLY A 7 -42.75 3.97 -5.78
CA GLY A 7 -44.02 4.69 -5.83
C GLY A 7 -45.14 3.89 -6.49
N ALA A 8 -46.37 4.38 -6.37
CA ALA A 8 -47.54 3.73 -6.98
C ALA A 8 -47.51 3.74 -8.52
N ASP A 9 -46.73 4.64 -9.09
CA ASP A 9 -46.45 4.79 -10.52
C ASP A 9 -45.32 3.85 -11.02
N GLY A 10 -44.66 3.13 -10.12
CA GLY A 10 -43.49 2.30 -10.44
C GLY A 10 -42.18 3.07 -10.51
N ALA A 11 -42.18 4.38 -10.22
CA ALA A 11 -40.96 5.18 -10.12
C ALA A 11 -40.29 5.01 -8.74
N LEU A 12 -38.99 5.28 -8.65
CA LEU A 12 -38.29 5.31 -7.35
C LEU A 12 -38.70 6.58 -6.59
N LYS A 13 -39.05 6.41 -5.31
CA LYS A 13 -39.35 7.54 -4.42
C LYS A 13 -38.10 8.37 -4.16
N ASP A 14 -38.30 9.66 -3.93
CA ASP A 14 -37.23 10.56 -3.53
C ASP A 14 -36.70 10.19 -2.14
N ALA A 15 -35.42 10.48 -1.86
CA ALA A 15 -34.78 10.02 -0.61
C ALA A 15 -35.52 10.49 0.66
N SER A 16 -36.17 11.65 0.61
CA SER A 16 -36.99 12.20 1.71
C SER A 16 -38.34 11.51 1.90
N GLU A 17 -38.81 10.75 0.90
CA GLU A 17 -40.10 10.04 0.92
C GLU A 17 -39.94 8.55 1.26
N ILE A 18 -38.71 8.05 1.30
CA ILE A 18 -38.40 6.68 1.72
C ILE A 18 -38.55 6.61 3.24
N GLN A 19 -39.48 5.76 3.69
CA GLN A 19 -39.60 5.41 5.10
C GLN A 19 -38.65 4.27 5.40
N TRP A 20 -37.78 4.48 6.40
CA TRP A 20 -36.83 3.51 6.87
C TRP A 20 -37.38 2.84 8.13
N PHE A 21 -37.28 1.52 8.18
CA PHE A 21 -37.62 0.70 9.34
C PHE A 21 -36.34 -0.02 9.78
N ASN A 22 -36.16 -0.30 11.07
CA ASN A 22 -34.98 -1.04 11.51
C ASN A 22 -35.09 -2.50 11.07
N ASP A 23 -36.28 -3.09 11.23
CA ASP A 23 -36.56 -4.48 10.88
C ASP A 23 -37.78 -4.64 9.94
N ALA A 24 -37.91 -5.81 9.33
CA ALA A 24 -39.01 -6.11 8.40
C ALA A 24 -40.40 -6.17 9.07
N ASP A 25 -40.43 -6.39 10.38
CA ASP A 25 -41.64 -6.52 11.21
C ASP A 25 -41.93 -5.25 12.04
N ASP A 26 -41.14 -4.18 11.87
CA ASP A 26 -41.38 -2.91 12.57
C ASP A 26 -42.57 -2.16 11.96
N ASP A 27 -43.56 -1.85 12.80
CA ASP A 27 -44.69 -1.00 12.42
C ASP A 27 -44.38 0.50 12.55
N THR A 28 -43.24 0.86 13.15
CA THR A 28 -42.85 2.25 13.42
C THR A 28 -41.62 2.66 12.60
N PRO A 29 -41.73 3.67 11.72
CA PRO A 29 -40.58 4.14 10.96
C PRO A 29 -39.56 4.86 11.85
N ILE A 30 -38.29 4.75 11.49
CA ILE A 30 -37.19 5.47 12.12
C ILE A 30 -37.47 6.97 11.98
N THR A 31 -37.53 7.67 13.11
CA THR A 31 -37.73 9.11 13.10
C THR A 31 -36.43 9.74 12.60
N PRO A 32 -36.45 10.57 11.53
CA PRO A 32 -35.23 11.21 11.07
C PRO A 32 -34.65 12.04 12.22
N PRO A 33 -33.32 12.04 12.41
CA PRO A 33 -32.72 12.85 13.45
C PRO A 33 -33.16 14.30 13.24
N PRO A 34 -33.44 15.05 14.32
CA PRO A 34 -33.83 16.44 14.18
C PRO A 34 -32.75 17.13 13.36
N ALA A 35 -33.15 17.80 12.28
CA ALA A 35 -32.25 18.55 11.42
C ALA A 35 -31.58 19.63 12.28
N LYS A 36 -30.47 19.28 12.92
CA LYS A 36 -29.58 20.23 13.55
C LYS A 36 -28.94 20.93 12.37
N ASP A 37 -29.28 22.20 12.17
CA ASP A 37 -28.59 23.09 11.26
C ASP A 37 -27.09 23.02 11.61
N SER A 38 -26.36 22.15 10.91
CA SER A 38 -24.93 21.92 11.08
C SER A 38 -24.12 23.19 10.79
N LEU A 39 -24.76 24.18 10.16
CA LEU A 39 -24.23 25.52 9.92
C LEU A 39 -24.34 26.46 11.15
N ALA A 40 -25.31 26.25 12.05
CA ALA A 40 -25.47 27.09 13.23
C ALA A 40 -24.39 26.80 14.29
N VAL A 41 -23.96 25.54 14.42
CA VAL A 41 -22.90 25.12 15.35
C VAL A 41 -21.54 25.72 14.97
N LEU A 42 -21.31 25.98 13.68
CA LEU A 42 -20.06 26.58 13.20
C LEU A 42 -19.95 28.08 13.52
N MET A 43 -21.08 28.79 13.67
CA MET A 43 -21.09 30.25 13.88
C MET A 43 -21.22 30.69 15.35
N GLN A 44 -21.62 29.81 16.27
CA GLN A 44 -22.01 30.22 17.62
C GLN A 44 -20.95 30.11 18.71
N GLY A 45 -19.71 29.76 18.39
CA GLY A 45 -18.67 29.71 19.41
C GLY A 45 -17.27 29.61 18.84
N GLY A 46 -16.62 30.77 18.70
CA GLY A 46 -15.19 30.86 18.48
C GLY A 46 -14.43 30.19 19.63
N ARG A 47 -14.21 28.88 19.52
CA ARG A 47 -13.16 28.20 20.28
C ARG A 47 -11.84 28.80 19.81
N GLN A 48 -11.11 29.38 20.75
CA GLN A 48 -9.73 29.81 20.57
C GLN A 48 -8.99 28.74 19.76
N PRO A 49 -8.23 29.09 18.71
CA PRO A 49 -7.48 28.11 17.93
C PRO A 49 -6.62 27.32 18.91
N ALA A 50 -6.82 26.01 18.92
CA ALA A 50 -5.99 25.13 19.74
C ALA A 50 -4.54 25.44 19.39
N SER A 51 -3.75 25.87 20.38
CA SER A 51 -2.31 25.97 20.25
C SER A 51 -1.81 24.58 19.90
N ILE A 52 -1.58 24.34 18.61
CA ILE A 52 -0.87 23.17 18.13
C ILE A 52 0.56 23.34 18.64
N LYS A 53 0.78 22.96 19.89
CA LYS A 53 2.11 22.58 20.36
C LYS A 53 2.40 21.28 19.64
N GLY A 54 2.94 21.41 18.43
CA GLY A 54 3.49 20.32 17.64
C GLY A 54 4.54 19.62 18.48
N GLY A 55 4.09 18.63 19.26
CA GLY A 55 4.95 17.76 20.04
C GLY A 55 5.81 17.04 19.04
N THR A 56 7.09 17.41 18.99
CA THR A 56 8.12 16.66 18.29
C THR A 56 8.08 15.24 18.86
N ARG A 57 7.39 14.32 18.17
CA ARG A 57 7.41 12.89 18.47
C ARG A 57 8.80 12.37 18.10
N ARG A 58 9.81 12.79 18.86
CA ARG A 58 11.10 12.10 18.91
C ARG A 58 10.78 10.75 19.53
N SER A 59 10.78 9.71 18.70
CA SER A 59 10.83 8.33 19.16
C SER A 59 11.86 8.22 20.29
N SER A 60 11.39 7.96 21.51
CA SER A 60 12.21 7.65 22.67
C SER A 60 12.77 6.22 22.63
N ARG A 61 12.61 5.50 21.50
CA ARG A 61 13.30 4.23 21.31
C ARG A 61 14.80 4.53 21.32
N PRO A 62 15.57 3.99 22.29
CA PRO A 62 17.02 4.12 22.26
C PRO A 62 17.49 3.52 20.93
N PHE A 63 18.08 4.38 20.09
CA PHE A 63 18.72 3.99 18.85
C PHE A 63 19.79 2.97 19.24
N LYS A 64 19.60 1.68 18.94
CA LYS A 64 20.65 0.68 19.09
C LYS A 64 21.69 0.99 18.02
N PRO A 65 22.90 1.48 18.35
CA PRO A 65 23.96 1.53 17.36
C PRO A 65 24.25 0.10 16.97
N SER A 66 24.08 -0.20 15.68
CA SER A 66 24.53 -1.45 15.07
C SER A 66 26.05 -1.54 15.27
N ALA A 67 26.47 -2.26 16.31
CA ALA A 67 27.85 -2.57 16.59
C ALA A 67 28.38 -3.52 15.50
N ARG A 68 28.94 -2.94 14.44
CA ARG A 68 29.90 -3.66 13.60
C ARG A 68 31.17 -3.81 14.43
N LEU A 69 31.27 -4.93 15.14
CA LEU A 69 32.52 -5.45 15.69
C LEU A 69 33.48 -5.68 14.52
N ARG A 70 34.32 -4.68 14.24
CA ARG A 70 35.62 -4.90 13.62
C ARG A 70 36.50 -5.51 14.71
N ALA A 71 36.77 -6.81 14.60
CA ALA A 71 37.90 -7.41 15.27
C ALA A 71 39.18 -6.79 14.69
N ALA A 72 39.87 -5.99 15.49
CA ALA A 72 41.25 -5.61 15.27
C ALA A 72 42.11 -6.40 16.26
N ASP A 73 43.32 -6.69 15.81
CA ASP A 73 44.47 -7.24 16.54
C ASP A 73 44.53 -8.75 16.77
N ASN A 74 45.17 -9.41 15.81
CA ASN A 74 46.29 -10.29 16.14
C ASN A 74 47.47 -9.95 15.22
N THR A 75 48.42 -9.24 15.81
CA THR A 75 49.76 -8.98 15.29
C THR A 75 50.62 -10.25 15.33
N SER A 76 51.32 -10.54 14.23
CA SER A 76 52.70 -10.99 14.31
C SER A 76 53.44 -10.53 13.04
N PRO A 77 54.65 -9.93 13.15
CA PRO A 77 55.37 -9.39 12.02
C PRO A 77 56.41 -10.39 11.52
N GLU A 78 56.44 -10.71 10.22
CA GLU A 78 57.69 -11.07 9.54
C GLU A 78 57.68 -10.60 8.08
N LEU A 79 58.58 -9.65 7.84
CA LEU A 79 59.40 -9.40 6.66
C LEU A 79 59.11 -10.27 5.41
N SER A 80 58.63 -9.63 4.34
CA SER A 80 59.20 -9.90 3.01
C SER A 80 58.84 -8.84 1.97
N SER A 81 59.88 -8.13 1.55
CA SER A 81 60.00 -7.42 0.29
C SER A 81 59.58 -8.28 -0.90
N GLY A 82 58.95 -7.70 -1.93
CA GLY A 82 58.89 -8.39 -3.22
C GLY A 82 57.88 -7.89 -4.24
N THR A 83 58.28 -6.88 -5.00
CA THR A 83 58.11 -6.78 -6.46
C THR A 83 56.84 -7.32 -7.14
N ARG A 84 56.10 -6.39 -7.77
CA ARG A 84 55.28 -6.64 -8.97
C ARG A 84 56.00 -7.62 -9.92
N PRO A 85 55.30 -8.55 -10.58
CA PRO A 85 55.06 -8.30 -12.00
C PRO A 85 53.82 -8.99 -12.64
N ARG A 86 53.52 -8.47 -13.84
CA ARG A 86 53.06 -9.17 -15.06
C ARG A 86 51.56 -9.48 -15.26
N LYS A 87 50.98 -8.60 -16.09
CA LYS A 87 50.27 -8.90 -17.34
C LYS A 87 50.46 -10.35 -17.82
N ARG A 88 49.35 -11.10 -17.92
CA ARG A 88 49.22 -12.19 -18.90
C ARG A 88 48.58 -11.63 -20.16
N ALA A 89 49.26 -11.89 -21.27
CA ALA A 89 48.74 -11.82 -22.62
C ALA A 89 48.73 -13.24 -23.21
N LEU A 90 47.97 -13.39 -24.31
CA LEU A 90 47.82 -14.54 -25.21
C LEU A 90 46.81 -15.60 -24.72
N SER A 91 45.91 -16.16 -25.52
CA SER A 91 45.54 -15.97 -26.92
C SER A 91 44.37 -16.92 -27.21
N SER A 92 43.27 -16.46 -27.81
CA SER A 92 42.52 -17.29 -28.76
C SER A 92 41.84 -16.35 -29.75
N ALA A 93 42.23 -16.53 -31.01
CA ALA A 93 41.50 -16.04 -32.15
C ALA A 93 40.16 -16.78 -32.22
N ASP A 94 39.07 -16.03 -32.33
CA ASP A 94 37.99 -16.24 -33.29
C ASP A 94 37.00 -15.07 -33.18
N ASP A 95 37.25 -14.14 -34.10
CA ASP A 95 36.33 -13.30 -34.86
C ASP A 95 34.84 -13.22 -34.44
N ALA A 96 34.46 -12.08 -33.83
CA ALA A 96 33.21 -11.37 -34.14
C ALA A 96 33.29 -9.92 -33.63
N PRO A 97 33.13 -8.89 -34.49
CA PRO A 97 33.21 -7.50 -34.07
C PRO A 97 31.90 -7.06 -33.39
N ILE A 98 31.84 -7.10 -32.07
CA ILE A 98 30.79 -6.41 -31.31
C ILE A 98 31.14 -4.91 -31.29
N LYS A 99 30.38 -4.14 -32.06
CA LYS A 99 30.41 -2.67 -32.07
C LYS A 99 30.19 -2.16 -30.65
N LYS A 100 31.25 -1.62 -30.04
CA LYS A 100 31.15 -0.81 -28.82
C LYS A 100 30.48 0.50 -29.21
N VAL A 101 29.23 0.67 -28.79
CA VAL A 101 28.57 1.98 -28.82
C VAL A 101 29.12 2.76 -27.63
N ASP A 102 29.98 3.74 -27.92
CA ASP A 102 30.35 4.79 -26.97
C ASP A 102 29.09 5.56 -26.58
N ILE A 103 28.56 5.26 -25.40
CA ILE A 103 27.55 6.11 -24.78
C ILE A 103 28.31 7.31 -24.22
N ARG A 104 28.41 8.33 -25.06
CA ARG A 104 28.86 9.67 -24.71
C ARG A 104 28.01 10.16 -23.53
N ALA A 105 28.65 10.33 -22.38
CA ALA A 105 28.07 11.02 -21.24
C ALA A 105 27.66 12.42 -21.67
N ALA A 106 26.35 12.69 -21.64
CA ALA A 106 25.82 14.05 -21.76
C ALA A 106 25.88 14.72 -20.38
N PRO A 107 26.36 15.97 -20.27
CA PRO A 107 26.15 16.77 -19.08
C PRO A 107 24.70 17.24 -19.08
N LYS A 108 23.99 17.01 -17.97
CA LYS A 108 22.76 17.74 -17.66
C LYS A 108 22.98 18.48 -16.37
N GLU A 109 23.44 19.70 -16.54
CA GLU A 109 23.09 20.82 -15.68
C GLU A 109 21.60 21.10 -15.92
N ASP A 110 20.83 21.27 -14.85
CA ASP A 110 19.86 22.36 -14.71
C ASP A 110 19.11 22.18 -13.38
N ASP A 111 19.46 23.08 -12.47
CA ASP A 111 18.65 23.54 -11.34
C ASP A 111 17.21 23.80 -11.79
N LEU A 112 16.24 23.10 -11.19
CA LEU A 112 14.85 23.54 -11.15
C LEU A 112 14.31 23.39 -9.73
N ASP A 113 14.47 24.49 -8.99
CA ASP A 113 13.46 25.15 -8.16
C ASP A 113 12.45 24.23 -7.45
N ASP A 114 12.86 23.75 -6.29
CA ASP A 114 12.04 23.02 -5.32
C ASP A 114 11.20 24.05 -4.53
N ASN A 115 10.19 24.63 -5.19
CA ASN A 115 9.22 25.52 -4.58
C ASN A 115 7.78 25.13 -4.94
N LEU A 116 6.96 25.05 -3.89
CA LEU A 116 5.50 25.07 -3.90
C LEU A 116 4.79 23.73 -4.16
N ILE A 117 5.02 22.76 -3.28
CA ILE A 117 3.94 21.83 -2.91
C ILE A 117 3.18 22.50 -1.75
N PRO A 118 1.96 23.05 -1.97
CA PRO A 118 1.11 23.45 -0.85
C PRO A 118 0.82 22.21 0.01
N PRO A 119 0.83 22.34 1.34
CA PRO A 119 0.50 21.23 2.23
C PRO A 119 -0.90 20.75 1.90
N ILE A 120 -0.99 19.54 1.34
CA ILE A 120 -2.26 18.85 1.13
C ILE A 120 -2.80 18.63 2.54
N ALA A 121 -3.94 19.26 2.83
CA ALA A 121 -4.63 19.07 4.08
C ALA A 121 -5.01 17.59 4.20
N ASP A 122 -4.28 16.87 5.06
CA ASP A 122 -4.68 15.56 5.53
C ASP A 122 -6.02 15.73 6.26
N GLY A 123 -7.10 15.51 5.51
CA GLY A 123 -8.44 15.33 6.05
C GLY A 123 -8.46 14.08 6.90
N ASP A 124 -8.12 14.25 8.17
CA ASP A 124 -8.39 13.32 9.26
C ASP A 124 -9.91 13.20 9.43
N ASP A 125 -10.52 12.36 8.59
CA ASP A 125 -11.87 11.83 8.80
C ASP A 125 -11.80 10.70 9.84
N SER A 126 -11.44 11.06 11.07
CA SER A 126 -11.74 10.27 12.26
C SER A 126 -13.16 10.59 12.72
N SER A 127 -14.16 10.18 11.94
CA SER A 127 -15.50 9.97 12.47
C SER A 127 -15.53 8.64 13.23
N ALA A 128 -14.89 8.63 14.39
CA ALA A 128 -15.14 7.64 15.42
C ALA A 128 -16.30 8.17 16.28
N ASP A 129 -17.51 8.13 15.72
CA ASP A 129 -18.76 8.18 16.48
C ASP A 129 -19.31 6.75 16.51
N ASP A 130 -18.60 5.90 17.26
CA ASP A 130 -19.03 4.53 17.53
C ASP A 130 -19.13 4.32 19.04
N SER A 131 -20.19 3.61 19.41
CA SER A 131 -20.63 3.20 20.75
C SER A 131 -21.37 4.21 21.62
N GLU A 132 -22.63 4.50 21.25
CA GLU A 132 -23.67 4.35 22.29
C GLU A 132 -23.70 2.88 22.72
N TYR A 133 -22.97 2.62 23.80
CA TYR A 133 -22.91 1.38 24.55
C TYR A 133 -24.31 1.06 25.10
N THR A 134 -25.14 0.42 24.28
CA THR A 134 -26.40 -0.16 24.72
C THR A 134 -26.07 -1.38 25.57
N ASN A 135 -26.39 -1.26 26.86
CA ASN A 135 -26.30 -2.33 27.85
C ASN A 135 -27.30 -3.46 27.49
N ASN A 136 -26.97 -4.31 26.53
CA ASN A 136 -27.68 -5.55 26.26
C ASN A 136 -26.86 -6.73 26.80
N LEU A 137 -26.64 -6.71 28.12
CA LEU A 137 -26.11 -7.80 28.94
C LEU A 137 -27.13 -8.95 28.97
N GLY A 138 -27.23 -9.68 27.86
CA GLY A 138 -28.33 -10.59 27.68
C GLY A 138 -28.13 -11.80 26.77
N ASN A 139 -26.99 -12.03 26.09
CA ASN A 139 -26.64 -13.36 25.55
C ASN A 139 -25.24 -13.48 24.89
N GLU A 140 -24.20 -12.81 25.40
CA GLU A 140 -22.89 -12.70 24.72
C GLU A 140 -21.93 -13.89 24.90
N ALA A 141 -22.40 -15.03 25.42
CA ALA A 141 -21.50 -16.13 25.81
C ALA A 141 -21.29 -17.22 24.74
N GLU A 142 -22.11 -17.27 23.67
CA GLU A 142 -22.00 -18.33 22.64
C GLU A 142 -21.57 -17.83 21.25
N GLU A 143 -21.43 -16.53 21.00
CA GLU A 143 -20.97 -15.98 19.70
C GLU A 143 -19.49 -15.60 19.64
N ALA A 144 -18.74 -15.71 20.74
CA ALA A 144 -17.33 -15.34 20.77
C ALA A 144 -16.43 -16.30 19.97
N ASP A 145 -16.75 -17.60 19.93
CA ASP A 145 -15.90 -18.61 19.26
C ASP A 145 -15.88 -18.45 17.73
N ASP A 146 -17.02 -18.10 17.12
CA ASP A 146 -17.10 -17.94 15.65
C ASP A 146 -16.29 -16.74 15.14
N THR A 147 -16.13 -15.69 15.95
CA THR A 147 -15.36 -14.50 15.56
C THR A 147 -13.85 -14.76 15.53
N GLU A 148 -13.33 -15.55 16.47
CA GLU A 148 -11.91 -15.86 16.55
C GLU A 148 -11.49 -16.84 15.45
N GLU A 149 -12.32 -17.83 15.13
CA GLU A 149 -12.09 -18.72 13.98
C GLU A 149 -12.10 -17.96 12.64
N ALA A 150 -13.04 -17.02 12.46
CA ALA A 150 -13.08 -16.16 11.27
C ALA A 150 -11.81 -15.29 11.15
N TYR A 151 -11.32 -14.75 12.28
CA TYR A 151 -10.07 -13.98 12.31
C TYR A 151 -8.86 -14.86 11.99
N GLN A 152 -8.75 -16.06 12.59
CA GLN A 152 -7.65 -16.99 12.30
C GLN A 152 -7.66 -17.46 10.84
N LYS A 153 -8.84 -17.67 10.26
CA LYS A 153 -8.99 -18.04 8.85
C LYS A 153 -8.52 -16.94 7.90
N THR A 154 -8.90 -15.68 8.15
CA THR A 154 -8.44 -14.55 7.33
C THR A 154 -6.93 -14.30 7.50
N LYS A 155 -6.41 -14.46 8.71
CA LYS A 155 -4.98 -14.35 9.00
C LYS A 155 -4.15 -15.44 8.32
N SER A 156 -4.57 -16.70 8.39
CA SER A 156 -3.86 -17.82 7.75
C SER A 156 -3.80 -17.69 6.22
N LEU A 157 -4.85 -17.15 5.59
CA LEU A 157 -4.83 -16.81 4.16
C LEU A 157 -3.79 -15.73 3.83
N GLY A 158 -3.64 -14.72 4.70
CA GLY A 158 -2.61 -13.69 4.54
C GLY A 158 -1.19 -14.20 4.77
N ASP A 159 -0.98 -15.09 5.74
CA ASP A 159 0.33 -15.64 6.08
C ASP A 159 0.81 -16.69 5.07
N ALA A 160 -0.10 -17.49 4.50
CA ALA A 160 0.21 -18.39 3.39
C ALA A 160 0.76 -17.63 2.18
N ASP A 161 0.30 -16.40 1.98
CA ASP A 161 0.78 -15.53 0.90
C ASP A 161 2.15 -14.89 1.21
N ARG A 162 2.56 -14.82 2.48
CA ARG A 162 3.83 -14.22 2.93
C ARG A 162 5.01 -15.18 2.91
N GLN A 163 4.78 -16.48 3.09
CA GLN A 163 5.86 -17.48 3.11
C GLN A 163 6.30 -17.90 1.70
N ARG A 164 6.75 -16.94 0.90
CA ARG A 164 7.28 -17.21 -0.45
C ARG A 164 8.79 -17.31 -0.39
N LEU A 165 9.35 -18.37 -0.98
CA LEU A 165 10.79 -18.53 -1.09
C LEU A 165 11.34 -17.55 -2.14
N ASN A 166 12.30 -16.72 -1.73
CA ASN A 166 13.03 -15.90 -2.70
C ASN A 166 13.88 -16.84 -3.58
N PRO A 167 13.78 -16.75 -4.91
CA PRO A 167 14.50 -17.63 -5.83
C PRO A 167 16.03 -17.49 -5.76
N ASP A 168 16.54 -16.33 -5.34
CA ASP A 168 17.98 -16.07 -5.29
C ASP A 168 18.61 -16.58 -4.00
N THR A 169 17.91 -16.42 -2.86
CA THR A 169 18.44 -16.77 -1.54
C THR A 169 17.95 -18.12 -1.04
N GLY A 170 16.85 -18.64 -1.58
CA GLY A 170 16.19 -19.85 -1.08
C GLY A 170 15.59 -19.70 0.32
N THR A 171 15.52 -18.47 0.85
CA THR A 171 14.96 -18.18 2.18
C THR A 171 13.53 -17.68 2.06
N PRO A 172 12.65 -18.00 3.03
CA PRO A 172 11.32 -17.40 3.09
C PRO A 172 11.48 -15.90 3.33
N GLU A 173 10.96 -15.09 2.42
CA GLU A 173 10.98 -13.64 2.53
C GLU A 173 9.62 -13.06 2.16
N ASP A 174 9.20 -12.02 2.89
CA ASP A 174 7.96 -11.29 2.60
C ASP A 174 8.06 -10.61 1.24
N GLY A 175 7.35 -11.14 0.25
CA GLY A 175 7.31 -10.59 -1.10
C GLY A 175 6.22 -11.20 -1.96
N TRP A 176 6.10 -10.68 -3.18
CA TRP A 176 5.01 -11.00 -4.10
C TRP A 176 5.55 -11.50 -5.43
N TRP A 177 4.94 -12.57 -5.95
CA TRP A 177 5.20 -13.04 -7.30
C TRP A 177 4.25 -12.37 -8.27
N CYS A 178 4.81 -11.77 -9.32
CA CYS A 178 4.02 -11.36 -10.46
C CYS A 178 3.86 -12.52 -11.44
N ASN A 179 2.67 -13.11 -11.47
CA ASN A 179 2.36 -14.21 -12.39
C ASN A 179 2.50 -13.79 -13.86
N ILE A 180 2.20 -12.53 -14.20
CA ILE A 180 2.37 -12.02 -15.57
C ILE A 180 3.84 -12.09 -16.01
N CYS A 181 4.78 -11.69 -15.14
CA CYS A 181 6.21 -11.83 -15.41
C CYS A 181 6.64 -13.29 -15.53
N LYS A 182 6.13 -14.13 -14.63
CA LYS A 182 6.43 -15.56 -14.60
C LYS A 182 5.96 -16.27 -15.87
N ASP A 183 4.74 -16.00 -16.30
CA ASP A 183 4.11 -16.58 -17.49
C ASP A 183 4.80 -16.08 -18.77
N ALA A 184 5.34 -14.86 -18.75
CA ALA A 184 6.20 -14.33 -19.81
C ALA A 184 7.60 -14.96 -19.85
N GLY A 185 7.93 -15.89 -18.95
CA GLY A 185 9.23 -16.56 -18.88
C GLY A 185 10.35 -15.66 -18.36
N LEU A 186 10.02 -14.58 -17.64
CA LEU A 186 11.05 -13.74 -17.04
C LEU A 186 11.75 -14.48 -15.89
N PRO A 187 13.04 -14.19 -15.65
CA PRO A 187 13.78 -14.79 -14.55
C PRO A 187 13.06 -14.60 -13.23
N ALA A 188 13.23 -15.57 -12.34
CA ALA A 188 12.55 -15.61 -11.06
C ALA A 188 12.80 -14.34 -10.21
N HIS A 189 14.04 -13.83 -10.20
CA HIS A 189 14.40 -12.58 -9.52
C HIS A 189 13.73 -11.32 -10.08
N GLN A 190 13.30 -11.32 -11.35
CA GLN A 190 12.55 -10.22 -11.96
C GLN A 190 11.04 -10.35 -11.75
N SER A 191 10.59 -11.55 -11.37
CA SER A 191 9.18 -11.85 -11.15
C SER A 191 8.80 -11.76 -9.66
N PHE A 192 9.77 -11.67 -8.76
CA PHE A 192 9.59 -11.55 -7.32
C PHE A 192 9.89 -10.12 -6.84
N PHE A 193 8.95 -9.53 -6.10
CA PHE A 193 9.06 -8.15 -5.61
C PHE A 193 8.97 -8.10 -4.10
N LYS A 194 9.92 -7.39 -3.48
CA LYS A 194 9.89 -7.02 -2.07
C LYS A 194 9.19 -5.67 -1.91
N GLY A 195 8.30 -5.56 -0.93
CA GLY A 195 7.68 -4.28 -0.58
C GLY A 195 6.16 -4.35 -0.44
N SER A 196 5.55 -3.17 -0.31
CA SER A 196 4.11 -3.00 -0.11
C SER A 196 3.34 -2.99 -1.44
N ILE A 197 2.01 -2.84 -1.34
CA ILE A 197 1.10 -2.65 -2.47
C ILE A 197 1.56 -1.51 -3.39
N SER A 198 2.19 -0.45 -2.86
CA SER A 198 2.71 0.65 -3.65
C SER A 198 3.80 0.19 -4.62
N THR A 199 4.73 -0.67 -4.18
CA THR A 199 5.76 -1.26 -5.06
C THR A 199 5.13 -2.05 -6.20
N ARG A 200 4.04 -2.78 -5.92
CA ARG A 200 3.29 -3.54 -6.92
C ARG A 200 2.61 -2.62 -7.94
N ARG A 201 2.01 -1.51 -7.50
CA ARG A 201 1.41 -0.51 -8.40
C ARG A 201 2.47 0.11 -9.32
N THR A 202 3.61 0.49 -8.76
CA THR A 202 4.76 1.01 -9.53
C THR A 202 5.31 -0.01 -10.53
N HIS A 203 5.29 -1.30 -10.19
CA HIS A 203 5.67 -2.36 -11.13
C HIS A 203 4.70 -2.44 -12.32
N ILE A 204 3.40 -2.34 -12.07
CA ILE A 204 2.38 -2.33 -13.13
C ILE A 204 2.56 -1.11 -14.04
N SER A 205 2.74 0.09 -13.47
CA SER A 205 2.90 1.34 -14.25
C SER A 205 4.21 1.40 -15.04
N ARG A 206 5.25 0.66 -14.63
CA ARG A 206 6.50 0.54 -15.42
C ARG A 206 6.38 -0.43 -16.59
N ASN A 207 5.46 -1.40 -16.53
CA ASN A 207 5.36 -2.50 -17.50
C ASN A 207 4.09 -2.41 -18.35
N LEU A 208 3.98 -1.31 -19.10
CA LEU A 208 2.77 -0.91 -19.84
C LEU A 208 2.28 -1.91 -20.86
N LYS A 209 3.20 -2.61 -21.51
CA LYS A 209 2.86 -3.49 -22.63
C LYS A 209 2.21 -4.81 -22.18
N CYS A 210 2.53 -5.28 -20.98
CA CYS A 210 2.11 -6.60 -20.51
C CYS A 210 1.29 -6.56 -19.21
N HIS A 211 1.55 -5.62 -18.29
CA HIS A 211 0.87 -5.60 -16.98
C HIS A 211 -0.38 -4.75 -17.00
N PHE A 212 -0.31 -3.55 -17.57
CA PHE A 212 -1.42 -2.60 -17.55
C PHE A 212 -2.70 -3.14 -18.21
N PRO A 213 -2.66 -3.82 -19.38
CA PRO A 213 -3.87 -4.37 -20.01
C PRO A 213 -4.56 -5.42 -19.13
N VAL A 214 -3.79 -6.29 -18.48
CA VAL A 214 -4.31 -7.32 -17.58
C VAL A 214 -4.88 -6.69 -16.31
N TYR A 215 -4.21 -5.67 -15.76
CA TYR A 215 -4.69 -4.93 -14.60
C TYR A 215 -6.03 -4.22 -14.93
N LYS A 216 -6.08 -3.49 -16.04
CA LYS A 216 -7.28 -2.78 -16.51
C LYS A 216 -8.45 -3.74 -16.72
N SER A 217 -8.24 -4.83 -17.44
CA SER A 217 -9.28 -5.84 -17.68
C SER A 217 -9.83 -6.45 -16.39
N ARG A 218 -8.99 -6.67 -15.37
CA ARG A 218 -9.44 -7.20 -14.07
C ARG A 218 -10.22 -6.16 -13.25
N CYS A 219 -9.79 -4.90 -13.26
CA CYS A 219 -10.53 -3.82 -12.61
C CYS A 219 -11.91 -3.63 -13.26
N GLU A 220 -11.97 -3.59 -14.59
CA GLU A 220 -13.22 -3.49 -15.35
C GLU A 220 -14.15 -4.68 -15.10
N ALA A 221 -13.62 -5.91 -15.05
CA ALA A 221 -14.42 -7.10 -14.76
C ALA A 221 -15.02 -7.12 -13.35
N GLN A 222 -14.45 -6.37 -12.42
CA GLN A 222 -14.92 -6.26 -11.03
C GLN A 222 -15.67 -4.96 -10.75
N ASP A 223 -15.87 -4.11 -11.76
CA ASP A 223 -16.45 -2.76 -11.62
C ASP A 223 -15.70 -1.89 -10.58
N ILE A 224 -14.37 -2.04 -10.51
CA ILE A 224 -13.50 -1.29 -9.60
C ILE A 224 -12.82 -0.16 -10.39
N ALA A 225 -12.92 1.06 -9.87
CA ALA A 225 -12.21 2.22 -10.42
C ALA A 225 -10.69 1.98 -10.46
N LEU A 226 -10.08 2.32 -11.60
CA LEU A 226 -8.63 2.20 -11.80
C LEU A 226 -7.87 3.12 -10.83
N ASN A 227 -6.81 2.61 -10.21
CA ASN A 227 -5.97 3.41 -9.33
C ASN A 227 -5.05 4.34 -10.15
N GLU A 228 -5.08 5.65 -9.88
CA GLU A 228 -4.31 6.67 -10.60
C GLU A 228 -2.80 6.38 -10.65
N HIS A 229 -2.21 5.83 -9.58
CA HIS A 229 -0.78 5.52 -9.55
C HIS A 229 -0.39 4.30 -10.39
N ALA A 230 -1.36 3.46 -10.76
CA ALA A 230 -1.14 2.36 -11.68
C ALA A 230 -1.35 2.78 -13.14
N ILE A 231 -1.94 3.96 -13.38
CA ILE A 231 -2.13 4.53 -14.72
C ILE A 231 -0.80 5.16 -15.17
N PRO A 232 -0.37 4.89 -16.41
CA PRO A 232 0.87 5.46 -16.93
C PRO A 232 0.67 6.94 -17.23
N ALA A 233 1.67 7.77 -16.95
CA ALA A 233 1.62 9.19 -17.31
C ALA A 233 1.57 9.46 -18.83
N SER A 234 1.76 8.44 -19.67
CA SER A 234 1.86 8.55 -21.12
C SER A 234 0.64 8.00 -21.89
N VAL A 235 -0.47 7.70 -21.19
CA VAL A 235 -1.75 7.29 -21.81
C VAL A 235 -2.66 8.50 -21.88
#